data_AF-A0A927ULU5-F1
#
_entry.id   AF-A0A927ULU5-F1
#
_cell.length_a   1.000
_cell.length_b   1.000
_cell.length_c   1.000
_cell.angle_alpha   90.00
_cell.angle_beta   90.00
_cell.angle_gamma   90.00
#
_symmetry.space_group_name_H-M   'P 1'
#
loop_
_entity.id
_entity.type
_entity.pdbx_description
1 polymer ?
#
loop_
_entity_poly.entity_id
_entity_poly.type
_entity_poly.pdbx_seq_one_letter_code
_entity_poly.pdbx_strand_id
1 'polypeptide(L)'
;LLTEKDVECFELAKDITYDIDTYGLNILTIKDGYAWIDTADCPDKLCVNFGKISKSGESIVCLPHKVVIRIESNISDKEGLDAIAK
;
A
#
# COMPACT_ATOMS: atom_id res chain seq x y z
N LEU A 1 9.21 10.69 11.05
CA LEU A 1 8.57 11.23 9.83
C LEU A 1 9.10 10.38 8.68
N LEU A 2 8.24 9.62 8.01
CA LEU A 2 8.62 8.85 6.82
C LEU A 2 9.06 9.88 5.77
N THR A 3 10.25 9.70 5.21
CA THR A 3 10.79 10.64 4.22
C THR A 3 10.37 10.21 2.82
N GLU A 4 10.36 11.11 1.84
CA GLU A 4 10.03 10.78 0.44
C GLU A 4 10.91 9.66 -0.17
N LYS A 5 12.01 9.30 0.49
CA LYS A 5 12.88 8.17 0.14
C LYS A 5 12.30 6.79 0.45
N ASP A 6 11.23 6.69 1.24
CA ASP A 6 10.69 5.42 1.74
C ASP A 6 9.41 4.99 1.00
N VAL A 7 9.13 5.60 -0.16
CA VAL A 7 7.90 5.34 -0.94
C VAL A 7 8.26 4.67 -2.26
N GLU A 8 7.75 3.46 -2.45
CA GLU A 8 7.85 2.72 -3.70
C GLU A 8 6.46 2.62 -4.36
N CYS A 9 6.41 2.90 -5.67
CA CYS A 9 5.18 2.93 -6.44
C CYS A 9 5.19 1.83 -7.51
N PHE A 10 4.07 1.12 -7.62
CA PHE A 10 3.92 0.02 -8.57
C PHE A 10 2.64 0.20 -9.39
N GLU A 11 2.68 -0.21 -10.66
CA GLU A 11 1.49 -0.27 -11.49
C GLU A 11 0.65 -1.49 -11.11
N LEU A 12 -0.62 -1.28 -10.78
CA LEU A 12 -1.54 -2.36 -10.42
C LEU A 12 -1.77 -3.37 -11.57
N ALA A 13 -1.48 -2.96 -12.80
CA ALA A 13 -1.58 -3.79 -14.01
C ALA A 13 -0.41 -4.78 -14.17
N LYS A 14 0.66 -4.66 -13.36
CA LYS A 14 1.84 -5.53 -13.43
C LYS A 14 1.84 -6.48 -12.25
N ASP A 15 1.88 -7.77 -12.56
CA ASP A 15 2.02 -8.81 -11.55
C ASP A 15 3.42 -8.75 -10.94
N ILE A 16 3.49 -8.51 -9.63
CA ILE A 16 4.74 -8.46 -8.88
C ILE A 16 4.58 -9.00 -7.46
N THR A 17 5.70 -9.38 -6.86
CA THR A 17 5.83 -9.61 -5.43
C THR A 17 6.96 -8.74 -4.91
N TYR A 18 6.74 -8.07 -3.79
CA TYR A 18 7.68 -7.13 -3.21
C TYR A 18 7.81 -7.34 -1.70
N ASP A 19 9.05 -7.52 -1.25
CA ASP A 19 9.36 -7.78 0.15
C ASP A 19 9.63 -6.45 0.88
N ILE A 20 8.91 -6.24 1.98
CA ILE A 20 9.09 -5.11 2.87
C ILE A 20 9.54 -5.68 4.21
N ASP A 21 10.81 -5.50 4.57
CA ASP A 21 11.45 -6.16 5.73
C ASP A 21 12.08 -5.19 6.74
N THR A 22 11.77 -3.88 6.65
CA THR A 22 12.42 -2.84 7.45
C THR A 22 12.14 -2.92 8.95
N TYR A 23 10.91 -3.29 9.36
CA TYR A 23 10.49 -3.35 10.78
C TYR A 23 9.81 -4.69 11.14
N GLY A 24 9.98 -5.68 10.28
CA GLY A 24 9.20 -6.92 10.24
C GLY A 24 8.83 -7.25 8.81
N LEU A 25 8.51 -8.51 8.54
CA LEU A 25 8.23 -9.00 7.19
C LEU A 25 6.79 -8.67 6.78
N ASN A 26 6.66 -8.09 5.59
CA ASN A 26 5.43 -7.95 4.83
C ASN A 26 5.73 -8.29 3.36
N ILE A 27 5.04 -9.27 2.80
CA ILE A 27 5.12 -9.62 1.38
C ILE A 27 3.90 -9.01 0.70
N LEU A 28 4.12 -7.95 -0.08
CA LEU A 28 3.11 -7.35 -0.95
C LEU A 28 3.02 -8.18 -2.23
N THR A 29 1.81 -8.61 -2.58
CA THR A 29 1.53 -9.19 -3.89
C THR A 29 0.60 -8.26 -4.65
N ILE A 30 0.98 -7.95 -5.90
CA ILE A 30 0.12 -7.32 -6.89
C ILE A 30 -0.11 -8.36 -7.97
N LYS A 31 -1.38 -8.64 -8.27
CA LYS A 31 -1.75 -9.61 -9.29
C LYS A 31 -3.16 -9.37 -9.80
N ASP A 32 -3.36 -9.53 -11.11
CA ASP A 32 -4.68 -9.46 -11.75
C ASP A 32 -5.42 -8.14 -11.47
N GLY A 33 -4.68 -7.02 -11.29
CA GLY A 33 -5.28 -5.72 -10.96
C GLY A 33 -5.64 -5.52 -9.49
N TYR A 34 -5.09 -6.33 -8.57
CA TYR A 34 -5.31 -6.20 -7.12
C TYR A 34 -3.99 -6.21 -6.36
N ALA A 35 -3.97 -5.52 -5.21
CA ALA A 35 -2.87 -5.54 -4.25
C ALA A 35 -3.34 -6.13 -2.90
N TRP A 36 -2.50 -6.91 -2.23
CA TRP A 36 -2.73 -7.39 -0.86
C TRP A 36 -1.40 -7.74 -0.16
N ILE A 37 -1.41 -7.78 1.17
CA ILE A 37 -0.34 -8.43 1.92
C ILE A 37 -0.61 -9.92 1.95
N ASP A 38 0.21 -10.69 1.25
CA ASP A 38 0.08 -12.16 1.19
C ASP A 38 0.57 -12.81 2.48
N THR A 39 1.73 -12.36 2.96
CA THR A 39 2.36 -12.87 4.19
C THR A 39 2.86 -11.70 5.03
N ALA A 40 2.69 -11.81 6.35
CA ALA A 40 3.36 -10.92 7.30
C ALA A 40 3.73 -11.70 8.55
N ASP A 41 4.76 -11.30 9.28
CA ASP A 41 5.12 -11.87 10.59
C ASP A 41 4.54 -11.09 11.79
N CYS A 42 3.74 -10.04 11.54
CA CYS A 42 3.09 -9.26 12.61
C CYS A 42 2.14 -10.12 13.47
N PRO A 43 1.98 -9.82 14.77
CA PRO A 43 1.19 -10.66 15.68
C PRO A 43 -0.32 -10.62 15.40
N ASP A 44 -0.85 -9.51 14.91
CA ASP A 44 -2.29 -9.30 14.74
C ASP A 44 -2.83 -9.76 13.38
N LYS A 45 -1.95 -9.93 12.37
CA LYS A 45 -2.27 -10.32 10.98
C LYS A 45 -3.38 -9.49 10.33
N LEU A 46 -3.67 -8.28 10.83
CA LEU A 46 -4.78 -7.47 10.32
C LEU A 46 -4.57 -7.08 8.86
N CYS A 47 -3.32 -6.80 8.47
CA CYS A 47 -2.97 -6.45 7.09
C CYS A 47 -3.17 -7.61 6.10
N VAL A 48 -2.90 -8.86 6.51
CA VAL A 48 -3.16 -10.07 5.72
C VAL A 48 -4.67 -10.30 5.61
N ASN A 49 -5.37 -10.23 6.74
CA ASN A 49 -6.80 -10.49 6.83
C ASN A 49 -7.66 -9.43 6.12
N PHE A 50 -7.12 -8.25 5.86
CA PHE A 50 -7.81 -7.20 5.09
C PHE A 50 -8.15 -7.67 3.67
N GLY A 51 -7.29 -8.50 3.07
CA GLY A 51 -7.48 -9.03 1.73
C GLY A 51 -7.10 -8.02 0.63
N LYS A 52 -7.76 -8.16 -0.52
CA LYS A 52 -7.41 -7.47 -1.77
C LYS A 52 -8.02 -6.07 -1.87
N ILE A 53 -7.21 -5.12 -2.31
CA ILE A 53 -7.62 -3.74 -2.67
C ILE A 53 -7.32 -3.48 -4.15
N SER A 54 -8.12 -2.61 -4.77
CA SER A 54 -7.91 -2.18 -6.16
C SER A 54 -8.49 -0.80 -6.51
N LYS A 55 -9.26 -0.18 -5.61
CA LYS A 55 -9.92 1.10 -5.85
C LYS A 55 -9.17 2.23 -5.17
N SER A 56 -9.10 3.37 -5.85
CA SER A 56 -8.48 4.60 -5.30
C SER A 56 -9.04 4.93 -3.92
N GLY A 57 -8.15 5.27 -2.99
CA GLY A 57 -8.48 5.58 -1.59
C GLY A 57 -8.54 4.37 -0.67
N GLU A 58 -8.56 3.14 -1.20
CA GLU A 58 -8.39 1.94 -0.37
C GLU A 58 -6.94 1.86 0.15
N SER A 59 -6.79 1.35 1.38
CA SER A 59 -5.48 1.17 2.00
C SER A 59 -5.42 -0.04 2.91
N ILE A 60 -4.23 -0.62 3.02
CA ILE A 60 -3.87 -1.66 3.99
C ILE A 60 -2.81 -1.08 4.91
N VAL A 61 -3.00 -1.24 6.23
CA VAL A 61 -2.08 -0.73 7.25
C VAL A 61 -1.58 -1.89 8.10
N CYS A 62 -0.26 -2.03 8.20
CA CYS A 62 0.39 -2.91 9.17
C CYS A 62 1.03 -2.02 10.24
N LEU A 63 0.29 -1.76 11.31
CA LEU A 63 0.74 -0.84 12.36
C LEU A 63 2.03 -1.32 13.05
N PRO A 64 2.19 -2.61 13.42
CA PRO A 64 3.43 -3.09 14.05
C PRO A 64 4.68 -2.87 13.20
N HIS A 65 4.60 -3.04 11.88
CA HIS A 65 5.73 -2.88 10.95
C HIS A 65 5.78 -1.49 10.29
N LYS A 66 4.84 -0.60 10.63
CA LYS A 66 4.75 0.78 10.08
C LYS A 66 4.62 0.82 8.55
N VAL A 67 3.96 -0.19 7.96
CA VAL A 67 3.72 -0.27 6.52
C VAL A 67 2.33 0.26 6.19
N VAL A 68 2.23 1.07 5.13
CA VAL A 68 0.97 1.53 4.55
C VAL A 68 1.02 1.27 3.05
N ILE A 69 0.06 0.51 2.54
CA ILE A 69 -0.18 0.34 1.11
C ILE A 69 -1.44 1.11 0.78
N ARG A 70 -1.44 1.88 -0.31
CA ARG A 70 -2.60 2.63 -0.77
C ARG A 70 -2.72 2.54 -2.28
N ILE A 71 -3.95 2.42 -2.75
CA ILE A 71 -4.24 2.62 -4.17
C ILE A 71 -4.44 4.11 -4.40
N GLU A 72 -3.57 4.69 -5.20
CA GLU A 72 -3.71 6.06 -5.72
C GLU A 72 -4.19 6.00 -7.17
N SER A 73 -5.09 6.90 -7.53
CA SER A 73 -5.37 7.18 -8.95
C SER A 73 -4.09 7.75 -9.57
N ASN A 74 -3.79 7.48 -10.84
CA ASN A 74 -2.65 8.11 -11.53
C ASN A 74 -2.72 9.62 -11.34
N ILE A 75 -1.87 10.16 -10.47
CA ILE A 75 -1.68 11.59 -10.33
C ILE A 75 -0.71 11.99 -11.43
N SER A 76 -1.20 12.01 -12.67
CA SER A 76 -0.57 12.78 -13.73
C SER A 76 -0.80 14.29 -13.52
N ASP A 77 -1.67 14.67 -12.57
CA ASP A 77 -2.00 16.07 -12.27
C ASP A 77 -1.81 16.35 -10.77
N LYS A 78 -0.54 16.44 -10.32
CA LYS A 78 -0.22 17.22 -9.11
C LYS A 78 -0.19 18.70 -9.48
N GLU A 79 -1.30 19.24 -9.97
CA GLU A 79 -1.60 20.68 -9.92
C GLU A 79 -3.08 20.89 -9.63
N GLY A 80 -3.40 21.26 -8.39
CA GLY A 80 -4.70 21.83 -8.03
C GLY A 80 -5.72 20.86 -7.43
N LEU A 81 -5.50 20.41 -6.19
CA LEU A 81 -6.62 20.06 -5.31
C LEU A 81 -6.56 20.93 -4.05
N ASP A 82 -7.13 22.12 -4.14
CA ASP A 82 -7.46 22.95 -2.97
C ASP A 82 -8.87 22.57 -2.53
N ALA A 83 -8.99 21.69 -1.54
CA ALA A 83 -10.27 21.31 -0.96
C ALA A 83 -10.50 22.13 0.32
N ILE A 84 -11.23 23.24 0.19
CA ILE A 84 -11.80 23.94 1.34
C ILE A 84 -13.12 23.23 1.71
N ALA A 85 -13.15 22.61 2.88
CA ALA A 85 -14.40 22.15 3.50
C ALA A 85 -15.03 23.32 4.28
N LYS A 86 -16.33 23.54 4.06
CA LYS A 86 -17.16 24.46 4.85
C LYS A 86 -17.87 23.72 5.97
#